data_AF-A0A317TX44-F1
#
_entry.id   AF-A0A317TX44-F1
#
_cell.length_a   1.000
_cell.length_b   1.000
_cell.length_c   1.000
_cell.angle_alpha   90.00
_cell.angle_beta   90.00
_cell.angle_gamma   90.00
#
_symmetry.space_group_name_H-M   'P 1'
#
loop_
_entity.id
_entity.type
_entity.pdbx_description
1 polymer ?
#
loop_
_entity_poly.entity_id
_entity_poly.type
_entity_poly.pdbx_seq_one_letter_code
_entity_poly.pdbx_strand_id
1 'polypeptide(L)' 'MLRTAFIFLVIAIVSGYMGYKGTAPASIFNAKIVFYISTIIFLILLIIYFFHSPTPVPTVVENPLLD' A
#
# COMPACT_ATOMS: atom_id res chain seq x y z
N MET A 1 -3.87 -0.87 -12.16
CA MET A 1 -3.03 -0.91 -10.93
C MET A 1 -3.83 -1.20 -9.66
N LEU A 2 -4.95 -0.52 -9.40
CA LEU A 2 -5.69 -0.66 -8.14
C LEU A 2 -6.25 -2.06 -7.85
N ARG A 3 -6.68 -2.79 -8.89
CA ARG A 3 -7.13 -4.19 -8.76
C ARG A 3 -6.03 -5.09 -8.20
N THR A 4 -4.79 -4.92 -8.64
CA THR A 4 -3.63 -5.68 -8.18
C THR A 4 -3.24 -5.32 -6.74
N ALA A 5 -3.29 -4.05 -6.39
CA ALA A 5 -3.03 -3.58 -5.01
C ALA A 5 -4.06 -4.13 -4.00
N PHE A 6 -5.33 -4.20 -4.40
CA PHE A 6 -6.40 -4.78 -3.56
C PHE A 6 -6.21 -6.29 -3.36
N ILE A 7 -5.77 -7.01 -4.39
CA ILE A 7 -5.46 -8.44 -4.27
C ILE A 7 -4.25 -8.65 -3.34
N PHE A 8 -3.22 -7.82 -3.45
CA PHE A 8 -2.05 -7.88 -2.57
C PHE A 8 -2.41 -7.57 -1.10
N LEU A 9 -3.32 -6.62 -0.86
CA LEU A 9 -3.85 -6.31 0.48
C LEU A 9 -4.54 -7.54 1.11
N VAL A 10 -5.43 -8.20 0.35
CA VAL A 10 -6.14 -9.38 0.84
C VAL A 10 -5.15 -10.52 1.14
N ILE A 11 -4.17 -10.75 0.26
CA ILE A 11 -3.13 -11.78 0.47
C ILE A 11 -2.28 -11.46 1.69
N ALA A 12 -1.89 -10.20 1.92
CA ALA A 12 -1.11 -9.80 3.08
C ALA A 12 -1.88 -10.00 4.40
N ILE A 13 -3.17 -9.64 4.44
CA ILE A 13 -4.04 -9.87 5.60
C ILE A 13 -4.15 -11.38 5.88
N VAL A 14 -4.46 -12.16 4.86
CA VAL A 14 -4.62 -13.62 4.97
C VAL A 14 -3.30 -14.29 5.36
N SER A 15 -2.17 -13.84 4.83
CA SER A 15 -0.84 -14.38 5.15
C SER A 15 -0.41 -14.06 6.57
N GLY A 16 -0.72 -12.85 7.08
CA GLY A 16 -0.46 -12.53 8.48
C GLY A 16 -1.37 -13.29 9.46
N TYR A 17 -2.61 -13.57 9.05
CA TYR A 17 -3.51 -14.43 9.80
C TYR A 17 -3.07 -15.91 9.79
N MET A 18 -2.66 -16.44 8.62
CA MET A 18 -2.30 -17.85 8.43
C MET A 18 -0.85 -18.19 8.85
N GLY A 19 0.09 -17.26 8.69
CA GLY A 19 1.50 -17.43 9.05
C GLY A 19 1.72 -17.51 10.56
N TYR A 20 0.69 -17.19 11.34
CA TYR A 20 0.69 -17.23 12.78
C TYR A 20 0.34 -18.61 13.34
N LYS A 21 1.29 -19.54 13.26
CA LYS A 21 1.19 -20.88 13.90
C LYS A 21 2.25 -21.12 14.98
N GLY A 22 2.76 -20.04 15.59
CA GLY A 22 3.82 -20.13 16.60
C GLY A 22 3.41 -21.03 17.78
N THR A 23 4.24 -21.99 18.13
CA THR A 23 4.08 -22.85 19.32
C THR A 23 4.58 -22.16 20.60
N ALA A 24 5.31 -21.05 20.48
CA ALA A 24 5.88 -20.30 21.59
C ALA A 24 5.11 -18.98 21.85
N PRO A 25 4.57 -18.75 23.06
CA PRO A 25 3.70 -17.62 23.36
C PRO A 25 4.38 -16.24 23.23
N ALA A 26 5.71 -16.16 23.41
CA ALA A 26 6.45 -14.91 23.24
C ALA A 26 6.57 -14.48 21.76
N SER A 27 6.75 -15.44 20.85
CA SER A 27 6.80 -15.16 19.41
C SER A 27 5.42 -14.70 18.90
N ILE A 28 4.35 -15.21 19.53
CA ILE A 28 2.95 -14.84 19.24
C ILE A 28 2.63 -13.38 19.59
N PHE A 29 3.34 -12.76 20.51
CA PHE A 29 3.09 -11.35 20.82
C PHE A 29 3.79 -10.42 19.82
N ASN A 30 5.05 -10.71 19.52
CA ASN A 30 5.89 -9.86 18.69
C ASN A 30 5.42 -9.78 17.24
N ALA A 31 5.09 -10.90 16.62
CA ALA A 31 4.72 -10.88 15.21
C ALA A 31 3.28 -10.35 14.98
N LYS A 32 2.41 -10.34 16.01
CA LYS A 32 1.13 -9.61 16.04
C LYS A 32 1.37 -8.11 15.97
N ILE A 33 2.31 -7.61 16.77
CA ILE A 33 2.68 -6.18 16.77
C ILE A 33 3.19 -5.78 15.37
N VAL A 34 4.12 -6.55 14.81
CA VAL A 34 4.65 -6.30 13.45
C VAL A 34 3.54 -6.32 12.40
N PHE A 35 2.61 -7.29 12.48
CA PHE A 35 1.48 -7.38 11.57
C PHE A 35 0.56 -6.16 11.66
N TYR A 36 0.21 -5.72 12.86
CA TYR A 36 -0.64 -4.53 13.04
C TYR A 36 0.05 -3.26 12.54
N ILE A 37 1.32 -3.04 12.87
CA ILE A 37 2.08 -1.88 12.40
C ILE A 37 2.16 -1.87 10.87
N SER A 38 2.50 -3.01 10.26
CA SER A 38 2.61 -3.11 8.81
C SER A 38 1.26 -2.91 8.12
N THR A 39 0.16 -3.41 8.71
CA THR A 39 -1.19 -3.23 8.18
C THR A 39 -1.63 -1.76 8.24
N ILE A 40 -1.35 -1.08 9.36
CA ILE A 40 -1.67 0.36 9.51
C ILE A 40 -0.90 1.20 8.49
N ILE A 41 0.41 0.99 8.37
CA ILE A 41 1.24 1.70 7.39
C ILE A 41 0.73 1.47 5.96
N PHE A 42 0.39 0.22 5.63
CA PHE A 42 -0.18 -0.12 4.33
C PHE A 42 -1.50 0.63 4.07
N LEU A 43 -2.41 0.68 5.04
CA LEU A 43 -3.68 1.39 4.89
C LEU A 43 -3.48 2.90 4.69
N ILE A 44 -2.51 3.51 5.39
CA ILE A 44 -2.16 4.92 5.20
C ILE A 44 -1.65 5.15 3.77
N LEU A 45 -0.71 4.32 3.30
CA LEU A 45 -0.18 4.43 1.94
C LEU A 45 -1.26 4.18 0.88
N LEU A 46 -2.20 3.26 1.14
CA LEU A 46 -3.33 3.00 0.27
C LEU A 46 -4.24 4.23 0.15
N ILE A 47 -4.57 4.86 1.27
CA ILE A 47 -5.35 6.09 1.30
C ILE A 47 -4.61 7.16 0.48
N ILE A 48 -3.32 7.41 0.74
CA ILE A 48 -2.52 8.39 -0.01
C ILE A 48 -2.57 8.10 -1.52
N TYR A 49 -2.44 6.83 -1.91
CA TYR A 49 -2.50 6.43 -3.31
C TYR A 49 -3.86 6.75 -3.96
N PHE A 50 -4.98 6.52 -3.25
CA PHE A 50 -6.31 6.84 -3.75
C PHE A 50 -6.56 8.35 -3.91
N PHE A 51 -5.94 9.16 -3.04
CA PHE A 51 -6.11 10.61 -3.05
C PHE A 51 -5.05 11.36 -3.86
N HIS A 52 -4.07 10.68 -4.45
CA HIS A 52 -3.06 11.32 -5.29
C HIS A 52 -3.68 11.72 -6.64
N SER A 53 -3.73 13.02 -6.93
CA SER A 53 -4.13 13.51 -8.24
C SER A 53 -2.99 13.32 -9.24
N PRO A 54 -3.27 12.93 -10.50
CA PRO A 54 -2.24 12.82 -11.52
C PRO A 54 -1.57 14.18 -11.72
N THR A 55 -0.24 14.18 -11.82
CA THR A 55 0.53 15.38 -12.14
C THR A 55 -0.01 15.97 -13.45
N PRO A 56 -0.34 17.28 -13.49
CA PRO A 56 -0.74 17.93 -14.73
C PRO A 56 0.39 17.76 -15.74
N VAL A 57 0.11 17.09 -16.86
CA VAL A 57 1.09 16.97 -17.94
C VAL A 57 1.36 18.40 -18.43
N PRO A 58 2.62 18.86 -18.47
CA PRO A 58 2.92 20.17 -19.01
C PRO A 58 2.44 20.21 -20.46
N THR A 59 1.37 20.95 -20.73
CA THR A 59 0.98 21.29 -22.10
C THR A 59 2.07 22.19 -22.64
N VAL A 60 2.91 21.66 -23.53
CA VAL A 60 3.81 22.47 -24.34
C VAL A 60 2.91 23.44 -25.10
N VAL A 61 2.91 24.70 -24.66
CA VAL A 61 2.27 25.78 -25.40
C VAL A 61 3.18 25.99 -26.61
N GLU A 62 2.81 25.41 -27.76
CA GLU A 62 3.46 25.77 -29.02
C GLU A 62 3.30 27.27 -29.20
N ASN A 63 4.43 27.99 -29.16
CA ASN A 63 4.47 29.42 -29.32
C ASN A 63 4.44 29.72 -30.83
N PRO A 64 3.34 30.25 -31.38
CA PRO A 64 3.22 30.54 -32.82
C PRO A 64 4.14 31.69 -33.28
N LEU A 65 4.95 32.23 -32.36
CA LEU A 65 5.88 33.34 -32.61
C LEU A 65 7.33 32.87 -32.76
N LEU A 66 7.59 31.56 -32.73
CA LEU A 66 8.91 30.95 -32.93
C LEU A 66 9.04 30.20 -34.27
N ASP A 67 8.16 30.51 -35.24
CA ASP A 67 8.23 30.04 -36.62
C ASP A 67 9.19 30.91 -37.47
#